data_AF-A0AAV5TIA1-F1
#
_entry.id   AF-A0AAV5TIA1-F1
#
_cell.length_a   1.000
_cell.length_b   1.000
_cell.length_c   1.000
_cell.angle_alpha   90.00
_cell.angle_beta   90.00
_cell.angle_gamma   90.00
#
_symmetry.space_group_name_H-M   'P 1'
#
loop_
_entity.id
_entity.type
_entity.pdbx_description
1 polymer ?
#
loop_
_entity_poly.entity_id
_entity_poly.type
_entity_poly.pdbx_seq_one_letter_code
_entity_poly.pdbx_strand_id
1 'polypeptide(L)'
;MEQFLISLDGIVLFAESYLLVRLTLARDPFFHIPCFPFFIVTGVGGILSVVGYQIHLRFKITEEFAWVFKLGYVLNSFGITLATLGKFCIVVNRFVVLRNGRLQENLWTRRVTVSLMTLIIILATIRCVPYAFCSYAFIVVNNVLLVTFFDERCMVTEKPLTSTIYFMYAIANVVLTALSLK
;
A
#
# COMPACT_ATOMS: atom_id res chain seq x y z
N MET A 1 0.50 -26.16 3.94
CA MET A 1 -0.16 -24.84 4.08
C MET A 1 0.69 -23.72 3.48
N GLU A 2 2.01 -23.68 3.74
CA GLU A 2 2.88 -22.59 3.27
C GLU A 2 2.98 -22.45 1.74
N GLN A 3 3.17 -23.57 1.03
CA GLN A 3 3.28 -23.60 -0.44
C GLN A 3 2.01 -23.11 -1.15
N PHE A 4 0.85 -23.32 -0.53
CA PHE A 4 -0.44 -22.82 -1.03
C PHE A 4 -0.50 -21.30 -0.95
N LEU A 5 -0.06 -20.70 0.16
CA LEU A 5 -0.02 -19.25 0.33
C LEU A 5 0.90 -18.58 -0.70
N ILE A 6 2.10 -19.15 -0.93
CA ILE A 6 3.03 -18.64 -1.94
C ILE A 6 2.41 -18.66 -3.34
N SER A 7 1.71 -19.73 -3.67
CA SER A 7 1.04 -19.86 -4.97
C SER A 7 -0.07 -18.81 -5.12
N LEU A 8 -0.84 -18.58 -4.06
CA LEU A 8 -1.90 -17.57 -4.03
C LEU A 8 -1.34 -16.14 -4.17
N ASP A 9 -0.28 -15.81 -3.42
CA ASP A 9 0.38 -14.52 -3.50
C ASP A 9 0.95 -14.25 -4.90
N GLY A 10 1.52 -15.29 -5.55
CA GLY A 10 1.99 -15.22 -6.93
C GLY A 10 0.87 -14.97 -7.94
N ILE A 11 -0.28 -15.63 -7.77
CA ILE A 11 -1.45 -15.42 -8.63
C ILE A 11 -1.97 -13.99 -8.49
N VAL A 12 -2.08 -13.49 -7.25
CA VAL A 12 -2.55 -12.11 -6.99
C VAL A 12 -1.61 -11.10 -7.63
N LEU A 13 -0.29 -11.26 -7.43
CA LEU A 13 0.71 -10.36 -7.99
C LEU A 13 0.69 -10.37 -9.52
N PHE A 14 0.54 -11.55 -10.14
CA PHE A 14 0.42 -11.68 -11.59
C PHE A 14 -0.85 -10.99 -12.11
N ALA A 15 -1.99 -11.20 -11.46
CA ALA A 15 -3.26 -10.58 -11.84
C ALA A 15 -3.22 -9.04 -11.72
N GLU A 16 -2.67 -8.50 -10.62
CA GLU A 16 -2.51 -7.05 -10.45
C GLU A 16 -1.54 -6.46 -11.48
N SER A 17 -0.41 -7.12 -11.73
CA SER A 17 0.57 -6.68 -12.73
C SER A 17 -0.03 -6.66 -14.14
N TYR A 18 -0.76 -7.71 -14.50
CA TYR A 18 -1.48 -7.80 -15.77
C TYR A 18 -2.51 -6.67 -15.91
N LEU A 19 -3.28 -6.40 -14.85
CA LEU A 19 -4.25 -5.31 -14.84
C LEU A 19 -3.55 -3.97 -15.07
N LEU A 20 -2.46 -3.66 -14.36
CA LEU A 20 -1.71 -2.42 -14.54
C LEU A 20 -1.13 -2.26 -15.95
N VAL A 21 -0.57 -3.34 -16.53
CA VAL A 21 -0.07 -3.32 -17.90
C VAL A 21 -1.21 -3.05 -18.89
N ARG A 22 -2.37 -3.70 -18.71
CA ARG A 22 -3.54 -3.47 -19.58
C ARG A 22 -4.07 -2.05 -19.45
N LEU A 23 -4.10 -1.50 -18.23
CA LEU A 23 -4.55 -0.14 -17.95
C LEU A 23 -3.62 0.91 -18.55
N THR A 24 -2.30 0.70 -18.50
CA THR A 24 -1.31 1.62 -19.09
C THR A 24 -1.26 1.56 -20.61
N LEU A 25 -1.58 0.40 -21.21
CA LEU A 25 -1.65 0.23 -22.67
C LEU A 25 -2.98 0.68 -23.29
N ALA A 26 -4.01 0.90 -22.48
CA ALA A 26 -5.32 1.28 -22.98
C ALA A 26 -5.29 2.70 -23.56
N ARG A 27 -5.62 2.83 -24.85
CA ARG A 27 -5.64 4.11 -25.58
C ARG A 27 -6.94 4.90 -25.40
N ASP A 28 -7.87 4.38 -24.62
CA ASP A 28 -9.19 5.00 -24.48
C ASP A 28 -9.06 6.33 -23.71
N PRO A 29 -9.65 7.44 -24.21
CA PRO A 29 -9.70 8.71 -23.48
C PRO A 29 -10.33 8.59 -22.08
N PHE A 30 -11.21 7.61 -21.83
CA PHE A 30 -11.77 7.36 -20.50
C PHE A 30 -10.70 7.00 -19.45
N PHE A 31 -9.57 6.42 -19.86
CA PHE A 31 -8.46 6.10 -18.94
C PHE A 31 -7.52 7.29 -18.68
N HIS A 32 -7.74 8.43 -19.33
CA HIS A 32 -6.95 9.65 -19.12
C HIS A 32 -7.60 10.62 -18.13
N ILE A 33 -8.67 10.17 -17.46
CA ILE A 33 -9.43 10.96 -16.49
C ILE A 33 -8.62 11.14 -15.20
N PRO A 34 -8.75 12.28 -14.49
CA PRO A 34 -7.95 12.62 -13.30
C PRO A 34 -8.02 11.62 -12.14
N CYS A 35 -8.97 10.70 -12.13
CA CYS A 35 -9.08 9.62 -11.13
C CYS A 35 -8.15 8.43 -11.43
N PHE A 36 -7.82 8.21 -12.70
CA PHE A 36 -7.08 7.04 -13.15
C PHE A 36 -5.67 6.89 -12.57
N PRO A 37 -4.88 7.97 -12.41
CA PRO A 37 -3.56 7.88 -11.78
C PRO A 37 -3.60 7.28 -10.37
N PHE A 38 -4.69 7.48 -9.60
CA PHE A 38 -4.83 6.85 -8.29
C PHE A 38 -4.98 5.33 -8.38
N PHE A 39 -5.64 4.80 -9.41
CA PHE A 39 -5.71 3.34 -9.62
C PHE A 39 -4.33 2.75 -9.87
N ILE A 40 -3.51 3.42 -10.69
CA ILE A 40 -2.13 3.00 -10.97
C ILE A 40 -1.30 3.03 -9.68
N VAL A 41 -1.33 4.14 -8.95
CA VAL A 41 -0.58 4.29 -7.69
C VAL A 41 -1.02 3.26 -6.65
N THR A 42 -2.32 2.99 -6.54
CA THR A 42 -2.84 1.96 -5.65
C THR A 42 -2.38 0.57 -6.05
N GLY A 43 -2.41 0.23 -7.34
CA GLY A 43 -1.95 -1.08 -7.82
C GLY A 43 -0.44 -1.28 -7.61
N VAL A 44 0.37 -0.25 -7.90
CA VAL A 44 1.82 -0.28 -7.61
C VAL A 44 2.07 -0.46 -6.11
N GLY A 45 1.32 0.25 -5.26
CA GLY A 45 1.38 0.07 -3.81
C GLY A 45 1.03 -1.35 -3.36
N GLY A 46 0.00 -1.97 -3.97
CA GLY A 46 -0.40 -3.35 -3.72
C GLY A 46 0.72 -4.34 -4.05
N ILE A 47 1.31 -4.24 -5.24
CA ILE A 47 2.44 -5.08 -5.66
C ILE A 47 3.64 -4.90 -4.72
N LEU A 48 4.02 -3.66 -4.41
CA LEU A 48 5.12 -3.37 -3.47
C LEU A 48 4.87 -3.97 -2.09
N SER A 49 3.61 -3.94 -1.62
CA SER A 49 3.23 -4.56 -0.36
C SER A 49 3.47 -6.06 -0.35
N VAL A 50 2.97 -6.77 -1.37
CA VAL A 50 3.12 -8.23 -1.49
C VAL A 50 4.59 -8.60 -1.62
N VAL A 51 5.35 -7.92 -2.48
CA VAL A 51 6.80 -8.17 -2.66
C VAL A 51 7.55 -7.94 -1.35
N GLY A 52 7.30 -6.82 -0.66
CA GLY A 52 7.92 -6.52 0.63
C GLY A 52 7.58 -7.56 1.69
N TYR A 53 6.33 -8.01 1.73
CA TYR A 53 5.87 -9.07 2.63
C TYR A 53 6.61 -10.39 2.38
N GLN A 54 6.77 -10.80 1.12
CA GLN A 54 7.53 -12.01 0.78
C GLN A 54 8.99 -11.90 1.24
N ILE A 55 9.65 -10.76 0.96
CA ILE A 55 11.05 -10.52 1.34
C ILE A 55 11.21 -10.63 2.86
N HIS A 56 10.33 -9.97 3.62
CA HIS A 56 10.43 -9.88 5.08
C HIS A 56 10.10 -11.18 5.81
N LEU A 57 9.08 -11.94 5.38
CA LEU A 57 8.59 -13.10 6.15
C LEU A 57 9.02 -14.46 5.62
N ARG A 58 9.33 -14.60 4.32
CA ARG A 58 9.63 -15.92 3.74
C ARG A 58 11.10 -16.25 3.73
N PHE A 59 11.97 -15.25 3.58
CA PHE A 59 13.39 -15.50 3.49
C PHE A 59 14.00 -15.57 4.89
N LYS A 60 14.72 -16.66 5.16
CA LYS A 60 15.58 -16.76 6.34
C LYS A 60 16.84 -15.94 6.06
N ILE A 61 16.90 -14.77 6.67
CA ILE A 61 17.96 -13.79 6.42
C ILE A 61 19.00 -13.89 7.53
N THR A 62 20.26 -14.10 7.14
CA THR A 62 21.41 -14.07 8.06
C THR A 62 21.74 -12.63 8.46
N GLU A 63 22.50 -12.47 9.54
CA GLU A 63 22.88 -11.16 10.08
C GLU A 63 23.52 -10.22 9.04
N GLU A 64 24.39 -10.74 8.17
CA GLU A 64 25.04 -9.95 7.10
C GLU A 64 24.04 -9.28 6.15
N PHE A 65 22.86 -9.90 5.97
CA PHE A 65 21.80 -9.42 5.09
C PHE A 65 20.61 -8.81 5.87
N ALA A 66 20.77 -8.49 7.16
CA ALA A 66 19.69 -7.92 7.98
C ALA A 66 19.06 -6.65 7.37
N TRP A 67 19.82 -5.88 6.60
CA TRP A 67 19.31 -4.71 5.87
C TRP A 67 18.24 -5.08 4.82
N VAL A 68 18.31 -6.27 4.21
CA VAL A 68 17.31 -6.77 3.25
C VAL A 68 15.98 -7.01 3.94
N PHE A 69 16.02 -7.56 5.16
CA PHE A 69 14.83 -7.74 6.00
C PHE A 69 14.17 -6.39 6.31
N LYS A 70 14.97 -5.37 6.65
CA LYS A 70 14.49 -4.01 6.87
C LYS A 70 13.87 -3.40 5.63
N LEU A 71 14.52 -3.57 4.48
CA LEU A 71 14.02 -3.09 3.19
C LEU A 71 12.68 -3.77 2.83
N GLY A 72 12.55 -5.09 3.01
CA GLY A 72 11.30 -5.81 2.78
C GLY A 72 10.15 -5.27 3.63
N TYR A 73 10.41 -5.02 4.91
CA TYR A 73 9.41 -4.45 5.81
C TYR A 73 9.00 -3.01 5.41
N VAL A 74 9.99 -2.16 5.08
CA VAL A 74 9.75 -0.79 4.63
C VAL A 74 8.92 -0.78 3.34
N LEU A 75 9.28 -1.62 2.36
CA LEU A 75 8.51 -1.76 1.12
C LEU A 75 7.07 -2.21 1.39
N ASN A 76 6.90 -3.14 2.33
CA ASN A 76 5.58 -3.61 2.70
C ASN A 76 4.71 -2.48 3.27
N SER A 77 5.21 -1.82 4.33
CA SER A 77 4.49 -0.74 5.01
C SER A 77 4.22 0.46 4.09
N PHE A 78 5.20 0.81 3.26
CA PHE A 78 5.05 1.85 2.22
C PHE A 78 3.95 1.49 1.23
N GLY A 79 4.00 0.27 0.67
CA GLY A 79 3.02 -0.22 -0.29
C GLY A 79 1.60 -0.24 0.27
N ILE A 80 1.43 -0.75 1.50
CA ILE A 80 0.16 -0.74 2.23
C ILE A 80 -0.39 0.67 2.37
N THR A 81 0.44 1.61 2.85
CA THR A 81 0.01 2.98 3.12
C THR A 81 -0.37 3.70 1.83
N LEU A 82 0.47 3.55 0.80
CA LEU A 82 0.23 4.12 -0.52
C LEU A 82 -1.06 3.57 -1.15
N ALA A 83 -1.28 2.26 -1.09
CA ALA A 83 -2.48 1.61 -1.61
C ALA A 83 -3.74 2.07 -0.86
N THR A 84 -3.68 2.16 0.47
CA THR A 84 -4.81 2.57 1.31
C THR A 84 -5.18 4.04 1.07
N LEU A 85 -4.20 4.94 1.06
CA LEU A 85 -4.45 6.36 0.78
C LEU A 85 -4.93 6.58 -0.66
N GLY A 86 -4.38 5.85 -1.63
CA GLY A 86 -4.85 5.90 -3.02
C GLY A 86 -6.31 5.46 -3.16
N LYS A 87 -6.70 4.35 -2.51
CA LYS A 87 -8.10 3.89 -2.46
C LYS A 87 -9.02 4.92 -1.80
N PHE A 88 -8.55 5.57 -0.72
CA PHE A 88 -9.28 6.65 -0.09
C PHE A 88 -9.55 7.81 -1.05
N CYS A 89 -8.53 8.27 -1.80
CA CYS A 89 -8.71 9.30 -2.81
C CYS A 89 -9.70 8.90 -3.91
N ILE A 90 -9.70 7.62 -4.34
CA ILE A 90 -10.68 7.10 -5.32
C ILE A 90 -12.10 7.18 -4.76
N VAL A 91 -12.32 6.77 -3.51
CA VAL A 91 -13.64 6.82 -2.86
C VAL A 91 -14.12 8.27 -2.73
N VAL A 92 -13.25 9.18 -2.29
CA VAL A 92 -13.58 10.61 -2.18
C VAL A 92 -13.91 11.20 -3.55
N ASN A 93 -13.12 10.89 -4.58
CA ASN A 93 -13.39 11.34 -5.94
C ASN A 93 -14.75 10.84 -6.42
N ARG A 94 -15.05 9.54 -6.27
CA ARG A 94 -16.36 8.97 -6.64
C ARG A 94 -17.52 9.62 -5.89
N PHE A 95 -17.36 9.86 -4.59
CA PHE A 95 -18.37 10.58 -3.80
C PHE A 95 -18.65 11.97 -4.37
N VAL A 96 -17.61 12.73 -4.71
CA VAL A 96 -17.75 14.07 -5.31
C VAL A 96 -18.43 14.01 -6.68
N VAL A 97 -18.10 13.03 -7.51
CA VAL A 97 -18.74 12.82 -8.82
C VAL A 97 -20.22 12.51 -8.67
N LEU A 98 -20.59 11.56 -7.80
CA LEU A 98 -21.98 11.15 -7.58
C LEU A 98 -22.85 12.28 -7.01
N ARG A 99 -22.27 13.11 -6.14
CA ARG A 99 -22.99 14.24 -5.55
C ARG A 99 -23.18 15.40 -6.53
N ASN A 100 -22.36 15.50 -7.57
CA ASN A 100 -22.53 16.50 -8.59
C ASN A 100 -23.67 16.06 -9.53
N GLY A 101 -24.76 16.84 -9.62
CA GLY A 101 -25.94 16.49 -10.43
C GLY A 101 -25.67 16.31 -11.94
N ARG A 102 -24.48 16.65 -12.41
CA ARG A 102 -24.04 16.43 -13.80
C ARG A 102 -23.15 15.19 -13.99
N LEU A 103 -22.82 14.46 -12.93
CA LEU A 103 -21.96 13.26 -12.93
C LEU A 103 -20.64 13.45 -13.72
N GLN A 104 -20.08 14.66 -13.68
CA GLN A 104 -18.87 14.97 -14.44
C GLN A 104 -17.64 14.45 -13.71
N GLU A 105 -16.92 13.51 -14.34
CA GLU A 105 -15.70 12.92 -13.78
C GLU A 105 -14.48 13.86 -13.84
N ASN A 106 -14.57 14.95 -14.63
CA ASN A 106 -13.49 15.94 -14.79
C ASN A 106 -13.56 17.11 -13.81
N LEU A 107 -14.06 16.86 -12.58
CA LEU A 107 -14.11 17.90 -11.53
C LEU A 107 -12.72 18.22 -10.97
N TRP A 108 -11.83 17.24 -10.92
CA TRP A 108 -10.49 17.42 -10.39
C TRP A 108 -9.56 17.85 -11.51
N THR A 109 -8.97 19.03 -11.38
CA THR A 109 -7.96 19.45 -12.34
C THR A 109 -6.72 18.57 -12.22
N ARG A 110 -5.98 18.41 -13.32
CA ARG A 110 -4.70 17.65 -13.34
C ARG A 110 -3.73 18.10 -12.24
N ARG A 111 -3.72 19.41 -11.91
CA ARG A 111 -2.88 19.98 -10.85
C ARG A 111 -3.26 19.43 -9.46
N VAL A 112 -4.56 19.35 -9.17
CA VAL A 112 -5.07 18.80 -7.90
C VAL A 112 -4.73 17.32 -7.79
N THR A 113 -4.96 16.53 -8.84
CA THR A 113 -4.60 15.10 -8.85
C THR A 113 -3.10 14.89 -8.61
N VAL A 114 -2.24 15.62 -9.31
CA VAL A 114 -0.78 15.51 -9.11
C VAL A 114 -0.39 15.93 -7.70
N SER A 115 -0.94 17.03 -7.18
CA SER A 115 -0.66 17.48 -5.81
C SER A 115 -1.07 16.45 -4.77
N LEU A 116 -2.24 15.83 -4.92
CA LEU A 116 -2.72 14.77 -4.03
C LEU A 116 -1.84 13.52 -4.13
N MET A 117 -1.44 13.12 -5.34
CA MET A 117 -0.51 12.00 -5.54
C MET A 117 0.84 12.24 -4.86
N THR A 118 1.40 13.43 -5.01
CA THR A 118 2.65 13.79 -4.32
C THR A 118 2.46 13.75 -2.80
N LEU A 119 1.34 14.25 -2.30
CA LEU A 119 1.02 14.21 -0.88
C LEU A 119 0.92 12.78 -0.33
N ILE A 120 0.21 11.88 -1.01
CA ILE A 120 0.08 10.48 -0.55
C ILE A 120 1.44 9.76 -0.55
N ILE A 121 2.32 10.03 -1.53
CA ILE A 121 3.66 9.46 -1.57
C ILE A 121 4.48 9.96 -0.39
N ILE A 122 4.47 11.28 -0.13
CA ILE A 122 5.18 11.88 1.01
C ILE A 122 4.67 11.28 2.33
N LEU A 123 3.35 11.17 2.52
CA LEU A 123 2.78 10.57 3.73
C LEU A 123 3.18 9.10 3.89
N ALA A 124 3.18 8.33 2.80
CA ALA A 124 3.64 6.94 2.81
C ALA A 124 5.15 6.84 3.15
N THR A 125 5.98 7.76 2.66
CA THR A 125 7.40 7.81 2.98
C THR A 125 7.65 8.20 4.44
N ILE A 126 6.99 9.26 4.93
CA ILE A 126 7.08 9.72 6.34
C ILE A 126 6.71 8.59 7.29
N ARG A 127 5.65 7.84 6.95
CA ARG A 127 5.19 6.70 7.73
C ARG A 127 6.26 5.62 7.91
N CYS A 128 7.20 5.50 6.96
CA CYS A 128 8.25 4.50 6.97
C CYS A 128 9.55 4.95 7.66
N VAL A 129 9.71 6.24 7.94
CA VAL A 129 10.91 6.80 8.59
C VAL A 129 11.27 6.11 9.91
N PRO A 130 10.32 5.79 10.82
CA PRO A 130 10.65 5.13 12.08
C PRO A 130 11.38 3.79 11.90
N TYR A 131 11.07 3.03 10.84
CA TYR A 131 11.69 1.72 10.60
C TYR A 131 13.18 1.79 10.30
N ALA A 132 13.65 2.92 9.76
CA ALA A 132 15.07 3.14 9.53
C ALA A 132 15.86 3.04 10.85
N PHE A 133 15.27 3.49 11.95
CA PHE A 133 15.89 3.55 13.28
C PHE A 133 15.65 2.32 14.16
N CYS A 134 14.83 1.36 13.72
CA CYS A 134 14.58 0.14 14.49
C CYS A 134 15.78 -0.81 14.47
N SER A 135 16.12 -1.36 15.64
CA SER A 135 17.11 -2.43 15.80
C SER A 135 16.53 -3.81 15.46
N TYR A 136 17.40 -4.75 15.14
CA TYR A 136 17.06 -6.15 14.86
C TYR A 136 17.11 -6.98 16.13
N ALA A 137 16.25 -7.99 16.21
CA ALA A 137 16.38 -9.09 17.14
C ALA A 137 16.80 -10.36 16.37
N PHE A 138 17.77 -11.07 16.93
CA PHE A 138 18.37 -12.26 16.34
C PHE A 138 18.05 -13.50 17.18
N ILE A 139 17.88 -14.63 16.52
CA ILE A 139 17.85 -15.95 17.16
C ILE A 139 18.98 -16.81 16.61
N VAL A 140 19.55 -17.66 17.45
CA VAL A 140 20.56 -18.64 17.02
C VAL A 140 19.85 -19.94 16.68
N VAL A 141 19.91 -20.36 15.42
CA VAL A 141 19.39 -21.65 14.94
C VAL A 141 20.54 -22.41 14.29
N ASN A 142 20.87 -23.60 14.80
CA ASN A 142 21.97 -24.42 14.28
C ASN A 142 23.31 -23.66 14.19
N ASN A 143 23.64 -22.88 15.22
CA ASN A 143 24.86 -22.06 15.29
C ASN A 143 24.94 -20.92 14.23
N VAL A 144 23.82 -20.58 13.60
CA VAL A 144 23.69 -19.44 12.68
C VAL A 144 22.74 -18.40 13.28
N LEU A 145 23.18 -17.14 13.32
CA LEU A 145 22.36 -16.00 13.72
C LEU A 145 21.40 -15.61 12.58
N LEU A 146 20.11 -15.75 12.86
CA LEU A 146 19.03 -15.41 11.93
C LEU A 146 18.23 -14.23 12.48
N VAL A 147 17.86 -13.31 11.58
CA VAL A 147 16.96 -12.19 11.91
C VAL A 147 15.53 -12.70 11.97
N THR A 148 14.82 -12.41 13.06
CA THR A 148 13.41 -12.86 13.22
C THR A 148 12.41 -11.74 13.35
N PHE A 149 12.71 -10.70 14.12
CA PHE A 149 11.80 -9.59 14.36
C PHE A 149 12.56 -8.30 14.61
N PHE A 150 11.87 -7.17 14.49
CA PHE A 150 12.37 -5.90 15.03
C PHE A 150 12.24 -5.91 16.54
N ASP A 151 13.08 -5.10 17.19
CA ASP A 151 13.00 -4.84 18.63
C ASP A 151 11.55 -4.51 19.06
N GLU A 152 11.14 -5.05 20.21
CA GLU A 152 9.77 -5.02 20.71
C GLU A 152 9.24 -3.58 20.82
N ARG A 153 10.12 -2.63 21.16
CA ARG A 153 9.79 -1.20 21.25
C ARG A 153 9.25 -0.63 19.94
N CYS A 154 9.83 -1.04 18.80
CA CYS A 154 9.34 -0.64 17.48
C CYS A 154 8.03 -1.36 17.13
N MET A 155 7.92 -2.65 17.42
CA MET A 155 6.71 -3.42 17.11
C MET A 155 5.47 -2.91 17.86
N VAL A 156 5.62 -2.51 19.12
CA VAL A 156 4.50 -2.08 19.98
C VAL A 156 3.91 -0.74 19.52
N THR A 157 4.73 0.19 19.02
CA THR A 157 4.26 1.50 18.55
C THR A 157 3.56 1.42 17.19
N GLU A 158 3.88 0.40 16.40
CA GLU A 158 3.51 0.29 14.98
C GLU A 158 2.14 -0.37 14.73
N LYS A 159 1.84 -1.43 15.47
CA LYS A 159 0.55 -2.14 15.38
C LYS A 159 -0.66 -1.23 15.62
N PRO A 160 -0.73 -0.40 16.69
CA PRO A 160 -1.89 0.43 16.94
C PRO A 160 -2.05 1.54 15.90
N LEU A 161 -0.94 2.09 15.38
CA LEU A 161 -1.01 3.17 14.39
C LEU A 161 -1.56 2.66 13.05
N THR A 162 -1.09 1.51 12.60
CA THR A 162 -1.57 0.88 11.36
C THR A 162 -3.03 0.45 11.48
N SER A 163 -3.40 -0.16 12.62
CA SER A 163 -4.79 -0.52 12.92
C SER A 163 -5.72 0.71 12.90
N THR A 164 -5.29 1.81 13.53
CA THR A 164 -6.06 3.07 13.55
C THR A 164 -6.28 3.63 12.15
N ILE A 165 -5.27 3.62 11.28
CA ILE A 165 -5.41 4.10 9.89
C ILE A 165 -6.44 3.27 9.13
N TYR A 166 -6.38 1.93 9.23
CA TYR A 166 -7.35 1.07 8.58
C TYR A 166 -8.76 1.25 9.12
N PHE A 167 -8.90 1.41 10.43
CA PHE A 167 -10.18 1.65 11.07
C PHE A 167 -10.80 2.99 10.62
N MET A 168 -10.00 4.06 10.60
CA MET A 168 -10.43 5.38 10.10
C MET A 168 -10.81 5.31 8.62
N TYR A 169 -10.03 4.61 7.81
CA TYR A 169 -10.36 4.37 6.40
C TYR A 169 -11.70 3.63 6.24
N ALA A 170 -11.92 2.57 7.01
CA ALA A 170 -13.15 1.80 6.97
C ALA A 170 -14.37 2.65 7.35
N ILE A 171 -14.29 3.42 8.44
CA ILE A 171 -15.34 4.35 8.86
C ILE A 171 -15.63 5.37 7.77
N ALA A 172 -14.59 6.03 7.25
CA ALA A 172 -14.76 7.06 6.23
C ALA A 172 -15.40 6.48 4.96
N ASN A 173 -15.01 5.27 4.56
CA ASN A 173 -15.60 4.60 3.40
C ASN A 173 -17.08 4.28 3.61
N VAL A 174 -17.47 3.76 4.79
CA VAL A 174 -18.87 3.50 5.14
C VAL A 174 -19.69 4.79 5.14
N VAL A 175 -19.17 5.86 5.77
CA VAL A 175 -19.84 7.17 5.84
C VAL A 175 -20.02 7.78 4.45
N LEU A 176 -18.97 7.81 3.63
CA LEU A 176 -19.03 8.34 2.27
C LEU A 176 -19.99 7.54 1.38
N THR A 177 -20.00 6.21 1.53
CA THR A 177 -20.94 5.35 0.81
C THR A 177 -22.38 5.63 1.24
N ALA A 178 -22.67 5.72 2.54
CA ALA A 178 -24.00 6.04 3.05
C ALA A 178 -24.49 7.43 2.60
N LEU A 179 -23.59 8.41 2.55
CA LEU A 179 -23.90 9.76 2.04
C LEU A 179 -24.11 9.80 0.53
N SER A 180 -23.51 8.88 -0.23
CA SER A 180 -23.69 8.81 -1.70
C SER A 180 -25.03 8.22 -2.13
N LEU A 181 -25.72 7.51 -1.24
CA LEU A 181 -27.03 6.89 -1.49
C LEU A 181 -28.22 7.82 -1.20
N LYS A 182 -27.97 8.98 -0.58
CA LYS A 182 -28.98 10.00 -0.28
C LYS A 182 -28.96 11.10 -1.33
#